data_AF-A0A1E2SLX0-F1
#
_entry.id   AF-A0A1E2SLX0-F1
#
_cell.length_a   1.000
_cell.length_b   1.000
_cell.length_c   1.000
_cell.angle_alpha   90.00
_cell.angle_beta   90.00
_cell.angle_gamma   90.00
#
_symmetry.space_group_name_H-M   'P 1'
#
loop_
_entity.id
_entity.type
_entity.pdbx_description
1 polymer ?
#
loop_
_entity_poly.entity_id
_entity_poly.type
_entity_poly.pdbx_seq_one_letter_code
_entity_poly.pdbx_strand_id
1 'polypeptide(L)'
;MSDTVKTPSRINIGLLSESIDVDDPFAAFLALRSVYGDDEVALLESLGGPGIDNTSALIQFGLVVEIRIAARRIDIAGVSGVRARLLQRLLHAQLIQVESDGHRMADTASVWDVARACQLSFDAPDSSAMSFDVGFSAVLAYEIAAETENLTFANPATDDTPDIVLRLYSSTIEYDLATRAA
;
A
#
# COMPACT_ATOMS: atom_id res chain seq x y z
N MET A 1 -12.16 37.59 -4.20
CA MET A 1 -12.94 36.50 -3.58
C MET A 1 -12.01 35.29 -3.53
N SER A 2 -11.48 34.98 -2.35
CA SER A 2 -10.60 33.82 -2.17
C SER A 2 -11.51 32.64 -1.88
N ASP A 3 -11.74 31.77 -2.86
CA ASP A 3 -12.35 30.47 -2.61
C ASP A 3 -11.36 29.67 -1.77
N THR A 4 -11.66 29.53 -0.48
CA THR A 4 -10.92 28.65 0.41
C THR A 4 -11.15 27.23 -0.08
N VAL A 5 -10.23 26.71 -0.89
CA VAL A 5 -10.26 25.32 -1.35
C VAL A 5 -10.21 24.44 -0.11
N LYS A 6 -11.34 23.79 0.21
CA LYS A 6 -11.43 22.91 1.38
C LYS A 6 -10.51 21.70 1.17
N THR A 7 -9.71 21.38 2.17
CA THR A 7 -8.92 20.16 2.19
C THR A 7 -9.84 18.94 2.03
N PRO A 8 -9.49 17.95 1.19
CA PRO A 8 -10.29 16.75 1.03
C PRO A 8 -10.45 15.98 2.35
N SER A 9 -11.67 15.53 2.63
CA SER A 9 -11.97 14.72 3.82
C SER A 9 -11.20 13.40 3.79
N ARG A 10 -10.75 12.93 4.96
CA ARG A 10 -10.15 11.60 5.11
C ARG A 10 -11.18 10.49 4.87
N ILE A 11 -10.70 9.31 4.53
CA ILE A 11 -11.46 8.08 4.36
C ILE A 11 -11.50 7.40 5.73
N ASN A 12 -12.69 7.30 6.33
CA ASN A 12 -12.86 6.64 7.62
C ASN A 12 -12.63 5.13 7.48
N ILE A 13 -11.91 4.56 8.44
CA ILE A 13 -11.71 3.12 8.55
C ILE A 13 -12.44 2.61 9.79
N GLY A 14 -13.29 1.60 9.58
CA GLY A 14 -13.88 0.82 10.66
C GLY A 14 -13.11 -0.48 10.81
N LEU A 15 -12.66 -0.79 12.01
CA LEU A 15 -12.01 -2.06 12.33
C LEU A 15 -12.98 -3.03 12.98
N LEU A 16 -12.94 -4.27 12.51
CA LEU A 16 -13.57 -5.43 13.13
C LEU A 16 -12.48 -6.50 13.25
N SER A 17 -12.33 -7.06 14.45
CA SER A 17 -11.33 -8.07 14.75
C SER A 17 -12.00 -9.29 15.36
N GLU A 18 -11.65 -10.46 14.83
CA GLU A 18 -12.20 -11.75 15.24
C GLU A 18 -11.06 -12.78 15.19
N SER A 19 -11.00 -13.68 16.16
CA SER A 19 -10.06 -14.81 16.12
C SER A 19 -10.59 -15.90 15.21
N ILE A 20 -9.67 -16.55 14.49
CA ILE A 20 -10.02 -17.61 13.54
C ILE A 20 -9.10 -18.82 13.70
N ASP A 21 -9.65 -20.00 13.44
CA ASP A 21 -8.84 -21.22 13.44
C ASP A 21 -8.13 -21.35 12.09
N VAL A 22 -6.83 -21.06 12.08
CA VAL A 22 -5.92 -21.27 10.95
C VAL A 22 -4.82 -22.21 11.42
N ASP A 23 -4.61 -23.35 10.75
CA ASP A 23 -3.55 -24.30 11.12
C ASP A 23 -2.20 -23.96 10.47
N ASP A 24 -2.24 -23.47 9.23
CA ASP A 24 -1.07 -23.19 8.40
C ASP A 24 -1.31 -21.91 7.56
N PRO A 25 -0.51 -20.85 7.74
CA PRO A 25 -0.70 -19.59 7.04
C PRO A 25 -0.50 -19.74 5.52
N PHE A 26 0.40 -20.61 5.07
CA PHE A 26 0.61 -20.83 3.64
C PHE A 26 -0.58 -21.53 2.99
N ALA A 27 -1.14 -22.56 3.63
CA ALA A 27 -2.38 -23.19 3.17
C ALA A 27 -3.56 -22.19 3.14
N ALA A 28 -3.71 -21.34 4.15
CA ALA A 28 -4.73 -20.30 4.19
C ALA A 28 -4.56 -19.29 3.05
N PHE A 29 -3.33 -18.85 2.78
CA PHE A 29 -3.00 -18.01 1.62
C PHE A 29 -3.41 -18.67 0.30
N LEU A 30 -3.06 -19.93 0.07
CA LEU A 30 -3.43 -20.65 -1.15
C LEU A 30 -4.96 -20.78 -1.30
N ALA A 31 -5.67 -21.03 -0.20
CA ALA A 31 -7.11 -21.09 -0.19
C ALA A 31 -7.74 -19.74 -0.55
N LEU A 32 -7.30 -18.65 0.09
CA LEU A 32 -7.78 -17.30 -0.21
C LEU A 32 -7.47 -16.90 -1.66
N ARG A 33 -6.25 -17.19 -2.14
CA ARG A 33 -5.86 -16.94 -3.53
C ARG A 33 -6.77 -17.67 -4.52
N SER A 34 -7.22 -18.88 -4.21
CA SER A 34 -8.17 -19.62 -5.06
C SER A 34 -9.57 -18.99 -5.13
N VAL A 35 -9.96 -18.23 -4.09
CA VAL A 35 -11.29 -17.59 -3.99
C VAL A 35 -11.26 -16.16 -4.55
N TYR A 36 -10.25 -15.37 -4.20
CA TYR A 36 -10.14 -13.95 -4.53
C TYR A 36 -9.34 -13.70 -5.82
N GLY A 37 -8.44 -14.60 -6.18
CA GLY A 37 -7.54 -14.45 -7.32
C GLY A 37 -6.13 -14.00 -6.93
N ASP A 38 -5.23 -14.08 -7.90
CA ASP A 38 -3.78 -13.89 -7.71
C ASP A 38 -3.39 -12.46 -7.31
N ASP A 39 -4.10 -11.46 -7.80
CA ASP A 39 -3.78 -10.04 -7.56
C ASP A 39 -4.46 -9.46 -6.30
N GLU A 40 -5.34 -10.24 -5.68
CA GLU A 40 -6.22 -9.82 -4.59
C GLU A 40 -5.74 -10.32 -3.21
N VAL A 41 -4.63 -11.05 -3.17
CA VAL A 41 -4.10 -11.68 -1.96
C VAL A 41 -2.58 -11.51 -1.87
N ALA A 42 -2.07 -11.18 -0.69
CA ALA A 42 -0.65 -11.14 -0.38
C ALA A 42 -0.31 -11.95 0.87
N LEU A 43 0.91 -12.47 0.93
CA LEU A 43 1.47 -13.19 2.07
C LEU A 43 2.85 -12.62 2.40
N LEU A 44 3.07 -12.29 3.66
CA LEU A 44 4.35 -11.90 4.23
C LEU A 44 4.65 -12.86 5.39
N GLU A 45 5.79 -13.55 5.36
CA GLU A 45 6.15 -14.50 6.42
C GLU A 45 7.55 -14.22 6.96
N SER A 46 7.66 -14.19 8.28
CA SER A 46 8.93 -14.11 8.98
C SER A 46 9.45 -15.51 9.32
N LEU A 47 9.87 -16.27 8.30
CA LEU A 47 10.32 -17.66 8.45
C LEU A 47 11.73 -17.83 9.02
N GLY A 48 12.50 -16.75 9.14
CA GLY A 48 13.89 -16.81 9.61
C GLY A 48 14.39 -15.47 10.12
N GLY A 49 15.26 -15.51 11.13
CA GLY A 49 15.78 -14.34 11.83
C GLY A 49 16.09 -14.65 13.30
N PRO A 50 16.57 -13.65 14.07
CA PRO A 50 16.60 -13.72 15.53
C PRO A 50 15.21 -14.07 16.10
N GLY A 51 15.16 -14.73 17.26
CA GLY A 51 13.93 -15.30 17.82
C GLY A 51 12.79 -14.31 18.15
N ILE A 52 13.04 -13.01 18.07
CA ILE A 52 12.04 -11.94 18.25
C ILE A 52 11.42 -11.54 16.91
N ASP A 53 12.11 -11.79 15.80
CA ASP A 53 11.73 -11.31 14.46
C ASP A 53 11.04 -12.40 13.63
N ASN A 54 11.01 -13.66 14.10
CA ASN A 54 10.54 -14.83 13.35
C ASN A 54 9.18 -15.38 13.84
N THR A 55 8.28 -14.49 14.25
CA THR A 55 7.07 -14.88 14.98
C THR A 55 5.77 -14.62 14.25
N SER A 56 5.77 -13.97 13.08
CA SER A 56 4.52 -13.60 12.42
C SER A 56 4.44 -13.98 10.94
N ALA A 57 3.22 -14.28 10.51
CA ALA A 57 2.80 -14.27 9.13
C ALA A 57 1.60 -13.34 8.98
N LEU A 58 1.55 -12.60 7.87
CA LEU A 58 0.45 -11.70 7.53
C LEU A 58 -0.12 -12.12 6.18
N ILE A 59 -1.42 -12.42 6.15
CA ILE A 59 -2.17 -12.68 4.92
C ILE A 59 -3.13 -11.53 4.71
N GLN A 60 -3.02 -10.82 3.60
CA GLN A 60 -3.88 -9.69 3.29
C GLN A 60 -4.72 -10.01 2.07
N PHE A 61 -6.00 -9.67 2.07
CA PHE A 61 -6.91 -9.99 0.96
C PHE A 61 -8.07 -9.00 0.81
N GLY A 62 -8.63 -8.96 -0.40
CA GLY A 62 -9.67 -8.01 -0.79
C GLY A 62 -9.08 -6.63 -1.05
N LEU A 63 -8.49 -6.44 -2.23
CA LEU A 63 -7.78 -5.23 -2.60
C LEU A 63 -8.75 -4.04 -2.63
N VAL A 64 -8.48 -3.04 -1.80
CA VAL A 64 -9.26 -1.79 -1.74
C VAL A 64 -8.70 -0.79 -2.74
N VAL A 65 -7.38 -0.63 -2.74
CA VAL A 65 -6.67 0.27 -3.65
C VAL A 65 -5.26 -0.20 -3.90
N GLU A 66 -4.83 -0.07 -5.14
CA GLU A 66 -3.43 -0.17 -5.56
C GLU A 66 -2.96 1.19 -6.09
N ILE A 67 -1.79 1.64 -5.65
CA ILE A 67 -1.11 2.82 -6.15
C ILE A 67 0.22 2.35 -6.74
N ARG A 68 0.42 2.59 -8.03
CA ARG A 68 1.66 2.30 -8.74
C ARG A 68 2.34 3.60 -9.13
N ILE A 69 3.63 3.68 -8.88
CA ILE A 69 4.48 4.77 -9.33
C ILE A 69 5.55 4.16 -10.23
N ALA A 70 5.64 4.63 -11.48
CA ALA A 70 6.64 4.18 -12.45
C ALA A 70 7.11 5.38 -13.27
N ALA A 71 8.41 5.71 -13.24
CA ALA A 71 8.97 6.83 -14.00
C ALA A 71 8.15 8.14 -13.85
N ARG A 72 7.74 8.43 -12.60
CA ARG A 72 6.83 9.51 -12.17
C ARG A 72 5.36 9.39 -12.58
N ARG A 73 4.99 8.45 -13.44
CA ARG A 73 3.58 8.16 -13.71
C ARG A 73 2.94 7.56 -12.47
N ILE A 74 1.75 8.02 -12.13
CA ILE A 74 0.95 7.47 -11.03
C ILE A 74 -0.33 6.86 -11.59
N ASP A 75 -0.49 5.57 -11.34
CA ASP A 75 -1.73 4.85 -11.60
C ASP A 75 -2.37 4.46 -10.26
N ILE A 76 -3.66 4.75 -10.09
CA ILE A 76 -4.44 4.37 -8.91
C ILE A 76 -5.62 3.51 -9.35
N ALA A 77 -5.64 2.25 -8.93
CA ALA A 77 -6.68 1.27 -9.22
C ALA A 77 -7.42 0.85 -7.94
N GLY A 78 -8.60 0.23 -8.09
CA GLY A 78 -9.43 -0.23 -6.97
C GLY A 78 -10.75 0.52 -6.82
N VAL A 79 -11.27 0.57 -5.60
CA VAL A 79 -12.61 1.11 -5.30
C VAL A 79 -12.73 2.57 -5.73
N SER A 80 -13.68 2.86 -6.63
CA SER A 80 -13.85 4.18 -7.26
C SER A 80 -13.90 5.35 -6.28
N GLY A 81 -14.59 5.19 -5.14
CA GLY A 81 -14.71 6.22 -4.11
C GLY A 81 -13.43 6.46 -3.30
N VAL A 82 -12.55 5.46 -3.20
CA VAL A 82 -11.22 5.57 -2.58
C VAL A 82 -10.27 6.24 -3.57
N ARG A 83 -10.21 5.73 -4.81
CA ARG A 83 -9.41 6.31 -5.90
C ARG A 83 -9.68 7.81 -6.09
N ALA A 84 -10.95 8.20 -6.17
CA ALA A 84 -11.32 9.60 -6.39
C ALA A 84 -10.82 10.52 -5.26
N ARG A 85 -10.89 10.07 -4.00
CA ARG A 85 -10.43 10.85 -2.85
C ARG A 85 -8.90 10.95 -2.79
N LEU A 86 -8.19 9.88 -3.12
CA LEU A 86 -6.73 9.90 -3.23
C LEU A 86 -6.26 10.89 -4.30
N LEU A 87 -6.83 10.81 -5.51
CA LEU A 87 -6.53 11.75 -6.58
C LEU A 87 -6.82 13.20 -6.18
N GLN A 88 -7.98 13.47 -5.57
CA GLN A 88 -8.31 14.81 -5.07
C GLN A 88 -7.30 15.32 -4.05
N ARG A 89 -6.83 14.47 -3.13
CA ARG A 89 -5.84 14.83 -2.13
C ARG A 89 -4.48 15.14 -2.74
N LEU A 90 -4.01 14.29 -3.65
CA LEU A 90 -2.74 14.48 -4.34
C LEU A 90 -2.74 15.75 -5.21
N LEU A 91 -3.83 16.01 -5.93
CA LEU A 91 -4.00 17.24 -6.73
C LEU A 91 -4.07 18.49 -5.84
N HIS A 92 -4.82 18.43 -4.73
CA HIS A 92 -4.92 19.55 -3.79
C HIS A 92 -3.56 19.89 -3.16
N ALA A 93 -2.75 18.86 -2.85
CA ALA A 93 -1.40 19.02 -2.34
C ALA A 93 -0.36 19.40 -3.42
N GLN A 94 -0.77 19.51 -4.69
CA GLN A 94 0.11 19.80 -5.84
C GLN A 94 1.24 18.78 -6.01
N LEU A 95 1.03 17.55 -5.53
CA LEU A 95 2.01 16.46 -5.66
C LEU A 95 1.93 15.78 -7.03
N ILE A 96 0.78 15.90 -7.70
CA ILE A 96 0.55 15.35 -9.03
C ILE A 96 -0.06 16.39 -9.96
N GLN A 97 0.11 16.17 -11.25
CA GLN A 97 -0.47 16.95 -12.34
C GLN A 97 -1.28 16.01 -13.24
N VAL A 98 -2.31 16.57 -13.89
CA VAL A 98 -3.09 15.85 -14.90
C VAL A 98 -2.42 16.05 -16.25
N GLU A 99 -2.08 14.95 -16.90
CA GLU A 99 -1.51 14.91 -18.25
C GLU A 99 -2.48 14.22 -19.22
N SER A 100 -2.17 14.20 -20.51
CA SER A 100 -3.04 13.60 -21.54
C SER A 100 -3.21 12.09 -21.41
N ASP A 101 -2.25 11.41 -20.78
CA ASP A 101 -2.15 9.97 -20.61
C ASP A 101 -2.35 9.49 -19.17
N GLY A 102 -2.62 10.40 -18.22
CA GLY A 102 -2.89 10.04 -16.83
C GLY A 102 -2.47 11.10 -15.83
N HIS A 103 -1.90 10.65 -14.71
CA HIS A 103 -1.37 11.52 -13.66
C HIS A 103 0.14 11.33 -13.55
N ARG A 104 0.86 12.44 -13.36
CA ARG A 104 2.31 12.43 -13.17
C ARG A 104 2.70 13.17 -11.90
N MET A 105 3.71 12.69 -11.19
CA MET A 105 4.30 13.41 -10.05
C MET A 105 4.85 14.75 -10.50
N ALA A 106 4.62 15.80 -9.70
CA ALA A 106 5.14 17.14 -9.97
C ALA A 106 6.67 17.17 -10.00
N ASP A 107 7.33 16.39 -9.13
CA ASP A 107 8.78 16.27 -9.02
C ASP A 107 9.17 14.82 -8.64
N THR A 108 10.34 14.35 -9.05
CA THR A 108 10.90 13.02 -8.70
C THR A 108 11.11 12.89 -7.19
N ALA A 109 11.58 13.97 -6.56
CA ALA A 109 11.79 14.04 -5.11
C ALA A 109 10.49 13.93 -4.29
N SER A 110 9.31 14.06 -4.91
CA SER A 110 8.01 14.02 -4.23
C SER A 110 7.48 12.61 -3.98
N VAL A 111 8.20 11.55 -4.35
CA VAL A 111 7.70 10.17 -4.24
C VAL A 111 7.25 9.80 -2.81
N TRP A 112 8.03 10.21 -1.80
CA TRP A 112 7.68 9.99 -0.39
C TRP A 112 6.54 10.87 0.08
N ASP A 113 6.41 12.08 -0.48
CA ASP A 113 5.30 12.97 -0.18
C ASP A 113 3.99 12.44 -0.76
N VAL A 114 4.03 11.83 -1.95
CA VAL A 114 2.89 11.10 -2.53
C VAL A 114 2.49 9.94 -1.63
N ALA A 115 3.43 9.06 -1.25
CA ALA A 115 3.15 7.92 -0.36
C ALA A 115 2.55 8.38 0.98
N ARG A 116 3.15 9.43 1.58
CA ARG A 116 2.66 10.03 2.83
C ARG A 116 1.27 10.66 2.67
N ALA A 117 1.01 11.36 1.57
CA ALA A 117 -0.30 11.94 1.30
C ALA A 117 -1.37 10.87 1.13
N CYS A 118 -1.05 9.76 0.47
CA CYS A 118 -1.92 8.60 0.34
C CYS A 118 -2.21 7.98 1.72
N GLN A 119 -1.21 7.74 2.56
CA GLN A 119 -1.39 7.24 3.93
C GLN A 119 -2.28 8.18 4.76
N LEU A 120 -1.98 9.48 4.77
CA LEU A 120 -2.75 10.48 5.52
C LEU A 120 -4.17 10.71 4.98
N SER A 121 -4.50 10.15 3.81
CA SER A 121 -5.85 10.18 3.27
C SER A 121 -6.80 9.26 4.04
N PHE A 122 -6.27 8.29 4.79
CA PHE A 122 -7.07 7.38 5.60
C PHE A 122 -7.04 7.80 7.06
N ASP A 123 -8.20 7.72 7.73
CA ASP A 123 -8.34 7.88 9.17
C ASP A 123 -8.31 6.49 9.82
N ALA A 124 -7.09 5.94 9.89
CA ALA A 124 -6.82 4.71 10.61
C ALA A 124 -6.72 5.00 12.11
N PRO A 125 -7.27 4.13 12.98
CA PRO A 125 -7.06 4.25 14.41
C PRO A 125 -5.57 4.07 14.76
N ASP A 126 -5.16 4.60 15.91
CA ASP A 126 -3.80 4.38 16.42
C ASP A 126 -3.60 2.88 16.66
N SER A 127 -2.65 2.28 15.95
CA SER A 127 -2.31 0.86 16.08
C SER A 127 -1.28 0.65 17.18
N SER A 128 -1.28 -0.55 17.76
CA SER A 128 -0.18 -0.99 18.62
C SER A 128 1.11 -1.11 17.81
N ALA A 129 2.27 -0.91 18.46
CA ALA A 129 3.56 -1.24 17.84
C ALA A 129 3.76 -2.77 17.67
N MET A 130 2.90 -3.57 18.32
CA MET A 130 3.00 -5.02 18.40
C MET A 130 1.99 -5.77 17.51
N SER A 131 1.10 -5.07 16.79
CA SER A 131 0.12 -5.68 15.89
C SER A 131 -0.03 -4.87 14.59
N PHE A 132 -0.40 -5.55 13.51
CA PHE A 132 -0.69 -4.88 12.24
C PHE A 132 -2.20 -4.78 12.03
N ASP A 133 -2.77 -3.61 12.32
CA ASP A 133 -4.22 -3.40 12.17
C ASP A 133 -4.57 -2.96 10.73
N VAL A 134 -3.97 -1.85 10.27
CA VAL A 134 -4.23 -1.26 8.96
C VAL A 134 -2.94 -0.67 8.40
N GLY A 135 -2.63 -0.99 7.16
CA GLY A 135 -1.51 -0.37 6.47
C GLY A 135 -1.39 -0.77 5.01
N PHE A 136 -0.49 -0.09 4.32
CA PHE A 136 -0.11 -0.47 2.97
C PHE A 136 0.92 -1.59 3.02
N SER A 137 0.70 -2.64 2.23
CA SER A 137 1.78 -3.51 1.78
C SER A 137 2.53 -2.78 0.69
N ALA A 138 3.85 -2.70 0.83
CA ALA A 138 4.70 -1.97 -0.09
C ALA A 138 5.66 -2.92 -0.80
N VAL A 139 5.75 -2.79 -2.12
CA VAL A 139 6.89 -3.26 -2.90
C VAL A 139 7.63 -2.01 -3.36
N LEU A 140 8.90 -1.92 -2.99
CA LEU A 140 9.79 -0.84 -3.38
C LEU A 140 10.85 -1.46 -4.29
N ALA A 141 10.83 -1.10 -5.57
CA ALA A 141 11.86 -1.53 -6.51
C ALA A 141 13.19 -0.86 -6.15
N TYR A 142 14.28 -1.43 -6.63
CA TYR A 142 15.61 -0.90 -6.34
C TYR A 142 15.82 0.51 -6.92
N GLU A 143 15.18 0.78 -8.05
CA GLU A 143 15.27 2.00 -8.84
C GLU A 143 14.73 3.23 -8.11
N ILE A 144 13.87 3.05 -7.10
CA ILE A 144 13.43 4.14 -6.22
C ILE A 144 14.60 4.91 -5.60
N ALA A 145 15.77 4.27 -5.43
CA ALA A 145 16.95 4.93 -4.92
C ALA A 145 17.40 6.10 -5.80
N ALA A 146 17.24 6.03 -7.13
CA ALA A 146 17.56 7.14 -8.03
C ALA A 146 16.55 8.29 -7.99
N GLU A 147 15.33 8.05 -7.50
CA GLU A 147 14.36 9.13 -7.27
C GLU A 147 14.73 9.94 -6.00
N THR A 148 15.48 9.31 -5.08
CA THR A 148 15.89 9.91 -3.80
C THR A 148 17.32 10.43 -3.77
N GLU A 149 18.19 9.82 -4.58
CA GLU A 149 19.62 10.09 -4.65
C GLU A 149 19.97 10.39 -6.11
N ASN A 150 20.93 11.29 -6.38
CA ASN A 150 21.34 11.66 -7.74
C ASN A 150 22.14 10.52 -8.43
N LEU A 151 21.52 9.36 -8.62
CA LEU A 151 22.11 8.16 -9.19
C LEU A 151 21.73 8.04 -10.67
N THR A 152 22.68 7.57 -11.49
CA THR A 152 22.44 7.24 -12.89
C THR A 152 22.57 5.74 -13.06
N PHE A 153 21.49 5.08 -13.47
CA PHE A 153 21.53 3.65 -13.81
C PHE A 153 21.88 3.45 -15.28
N ALA A 154 22.71 2.45 -15.57
CA ALA A 154 23.14 2.13 -16.94
C ALA A 154 21.97 1.62 -17.81
N ASN A 155 21.00 0.97 -17.18
CA ASN A 155 19.75 0.51 -17.80
C ASN A 155 18.59 1.00 -16.91
N PRO A 156 18.01 2.17 -17.18
CA PRO A 156 16.84 2.64 -16.43
C PRO A 156 15.67 1.68 -16.64
N ALA A 157 14.87 1.47 -15.60
CA ALA A 157 13.61 0.73 -15.71
C ALA A 157 12.73 1.37 -16.79
N THR A 158 12.00 0.53 -17.52
CA THR A 158 10.96 0.97 -18.44
C THR A 158 9.72 1.38 -17.65
N ASP A 159 8.90 2.29 -18.21
CA ASP A 159 7.64 2.77 -17.61
C ASP A 159 6.67 1.65 -17.17
N ASP A 160 6.83 0.43 -17.67
CA ASP A 160 5.98 -0.73 -17.33
C ASP A 160 6.32 -1.38 -15.98
N THR A 161 7.52 -1.14 -15.43
CA THR A 161 7.95 -1.68 -14.14
C THR A 161 7.79 -0.63 -13.06
N PRO A 162 6.90 -0.84 -12.06
CA PRO A 162 6.69 0.15 -11.02
C PRO A 162 7.87 0.23 -10.05
N ASP A 163 8.32 1.46 -9.78
CA ASP A 163 9.28 1.81 -8.74
C ASP A 163 8.68 1.60 -7.34
N ILE A 164 7.39 1.87 -7.21
CA ILE A 164 6.61 1.65 -5.99
C ILE A 164 5.27 1.02 -6.34
N VAL A 165 4.90 0.00 -5.57
CA VAL A 165 3.52 -0.48 -5.48
C VAL A 165 3.08 -0.41 -4.01
N LEU A 166 2.02 0.35 -3.74
CA LEU A 166 1.35 0.37 -2.43
C LEU A 166 -0.03 -0.26 -2.58
N ARG A 167 -0.31 -1.30 -1.80
CA ARG A 167 -1.61 -1.97 -1.79
C ARG A 167 -2.24 -1.88 -0.41
N LEU A 168 -3.51 -1.49 -0.36
CA LEU A 168 -4.32 -1.56 0.85
C LEU A 168 -5.40 -2.61 0.63
N TYR A 169 -5.52 -3.51 1.60
CA TYR A 169 -6.50 -4.59 1.60
C TYR A 169 -7.59 -4.30 2.64
N SER A 170 -8.77 -4.86 2.43
CA SER A 170 -9.89 -4.71 3.37
C SER A 170 -9.75 -5.64 4.58
N SER A 171 -8.91 -6.66 4.47
CA SER A 171 -8.78 -7.72 5.47
C SER A 171 -7.33 -8.16 5.61
N THR A 172 -6.94 -8.41 6.86
CA THR A 172 -5.64 -8.97 7.23
C THR A 172 -5.87 -10.11 8.23
N ILE A 173 -5.19 -11.22 8.03
CA ILE A 173 -5.01 -12.28 9.04
C ILE A 173 -3.58 -12.15 9.53
N GLU A 174 -3.42 -11.87 10.81
CA GLU A 174 -2.14 -11.95 11.50
C GLU A 174 -2.06 -13.31 12.18
N TYR A 175 -0.99 -14.06 11.89
CA TYR A 175 -0.77 -15.38 12.44
C TYR A 175 0.51 -15.38 13.25
N ASP A 176 0.41 -15.73 14.52
CA ASP A 176 1.56 -15.93 15.40
C ASP A 176 2.14 -17.32 15.17
N LEU A 177 3.30 -17.38 14.52
CA LEU A 177 4.04 -18.61 14.22
C LEU A 177 4.57 -19.31 15.48
N ALA A 178 4.79 -18.58 16.58
CA ALA A 178 5.29 -19.14 17.84
C ALA A 178 4.16 -19.81 18.64
N THR A 179 2.97 -19.19 18.68
CA THR A 179 1.81 -19.72 19.42
C THR A 179 0.85 -20.54 18.55
N ARG A 180 0.97 -20.45 17.23
CA ARG A 180 0.11 -21.09 16.23
C ARG A 180 -1.36 -20.66 16.35
N ALA A 181 -1.57 -19.35 16.34
CA ALA A 181 -2.89 -18.73 16.48
C ALA A 181 -3.06 -17.57 15.50
N ALA A 182 -4.29 -17.35 15.04
CA ALA A 182 -4.73 -16.20 14.25
C ALA A 182 -5.90 -15.44 14.90
#